data_AF-A0A1B0AKG3-F1
#
_entry.id   AF-A0A1B0AKG3-F1
#
_cell.length_a   1.000
_cell.length_b   1.000
_cell.length_c   1.000
_cell.angle_alpha   90.00
_cell.angle_beta   90.00
_cell.angle_gamma   90.00
#
_symmetry.space_group_name_H-M   'P 1'
#
loop_
_entity.id
_entity.type
_entity.pdbx_description
1 polymer ?
#
loop_
_entity_poly.entity_id
_entity_poly.type
_entity_poly.pdbx_seq_one_letter_code
_entity_poly.pdbx_strand_id
1 'polypeptide(L)'
;MLGSLTTTFVRWPKPKYLWILVLMRIIFVPLFLVCNYLPKGVKRKLPVLITNEWLYWIIAIIMSYSSGYLQSLGMMYAPKTVSPKYQTTAGMFAAAMLLSGIFIGILFSFLLPNIV
;
A
#
# COMPACT_ATOMS: atom_id res chain seq x y z
N MET A 1 3.86 -11.34 -3.50
CA MET A 1 3.71 -12.79 -3.21
C MET A 1 4.35 -13.18 -1.88
N LEU A 2 5.61 -12.79 -1.59
CA LEU A 2 6.23 -13.10 -0.29
C LEU A 2 5.46 -12.53 0.91
N GLY A 3 5.06 -11.25 0.85
CA GLY A 3 4.28 -10.63 1.92
C GLY A 3 2.92 -11.29 2.18
N SER A 4 2.22 -11.73 1.13
CA SER A 4 0.95 -12.46 1.31
C SER A 4 1.17 -13.86 1.90
N LEU A 5 2.25 -14.55 1.51
CA LEU A 5 2.60 -15.87 2.01
C LEU A 5 2.95 -15.85 3.51
N THR A 6 3.65 -14.80 3.96
CA THR A 6 4.03 -14.68 5.38
C THR A 6 2.82 -14.51 6.31
N THR A 7 1.67 -14.04 5.81
CA THR A 7 0.42 -14.02 6.60
C THR A 7 -0.11 -15.41 6.99
N THR A 8 0.32 -16.46 6.27
CA THR A 8 -0.02 -17.85 6.60
C THR A 8 0.72 -18.32 7.84
N PHE A 9 1.98 -17.90 8.00
CA PHE A 9 2.86 -18.31 9.11
C PHE A 9 2.75 -17.38 10.32
N VAL A 10 2.71 -16.07 10.09
CA VAL A 10 2.69 -15.04 11.14
C VAL A 10 1.50 -14.12 10.90
N ARG A 11 0.62 -14.02 11.90
CA ARG A 11 -0.58 -13.16 11.87
C ARG A 11 -0.45 -12.05 12.92
N TRP A 12 0.25 -11.00 12.54
CA TRP A 12 0.46 -9.81 13.36
C TRP A 12 0.48 -8.58 12.45
N PRO A 13 -0.19 -7.46 12.71
CA PRO A 13 -0.81 -7.02 13.95
C PRO A 13 -2.26 -7.49 14.14
N LYS A 14 -2.79 -7.35 15.35
CA LYS A 14 -4.22 -7.60 15.63
C LYS A 14 -5.11 -6.68 14.78
N PRO A 15 -6.35 -7.09 14.44
CA PRO A 15 -7.28 -6.30 13.62
C PRO A 15 -7.43 -4.83 14.08
N LYS A 16 -7.43 -4.59 15.39
CA LYS A 16 -7.53 -3.26 16.01
C LYS A 16 -6.40 -2.30 15.61
N TYR A 17 -5.20 -2.81 15.33
CA TYR A 17 -4.02 -2.00 15.02
C TYR A 17 -3.65 -1.99 13.53
N LEU A 18 -4.33 -2.79 12.70
CA LEU A 18 -4.03 -2.92 11.28
C LEU A 18 -4.12 -1.57 10.55
N TRP A 19 -5.14 -0.77 10.87
CA TRP A 19 -5.35 0.53 10.23
C TRP A 19 -4.17 1.51 10.45
N ILE A 20 -3.53 1.46 11.62
CA ILE A 20 -2.38 2.31 11.96
C ILE A 20 -1.21 2.01 11.04
N LEU A 21 -0.87 0.72 10.87
CA LEU A 21 0.21 0.30 9.98
C LEU A 21 -0.11 0.61 8.51
N VAL A 22 -1.38 0.52 8.12
CA VAL A 22 -1.81 0.90 6.76
C VAL A 22 -1.64 2.40 6.53
N LEU A 23 -2.06 3.25 7.48
CA LEU A 23 -1.90 4.71 7.36
C LEU A 23 -0.43 5.15 7.38
N MET A 24 0.41 4.50 8.17
CA MET A 24 1.85 4.77 8.18
C MET A 24 2.47 4.64 6.78
N ARG A 25 1.89 3.83 5.89
CA ARG A 25 2.40 3.67 4.51
C ARG A 25 2.25 4.91 3.64
N ILE A 26 1.41 5.88 4.03
CA ILE A 26 1.28 7.15 3.32
C ILE A 26 2.64 7.88 3.28
N ILE A 27 3.51 7.67 4.28
CA ILE A 27 4.89 8.21 4.31
C ILE A 27 5.74 7.76 3.11
N PHE A 28 5.47 6.57 2.54
CA PHE A 28 6.23 6.12 1.38
C PHE A 28 5.97 6.99 0.14
N VAL A 29 4.78 7.60 0.02
CA VAL A 29 4.44 8.46 -1.12
C VAL A 29 5.40 9.66 -1.24
N PRO A 30 5.53 10.57 -0.26
CA PRO A 30 6.49 11.67 -0.35
C PRO A 30 7.93 11.17 -0.42
N LEU A 31 8.26 10.05 0.22
CA LEU A 31 9.59 9.46 0.17
C LEU A 31 9.99 9.05 -1.27
N PHE A 32 9.05 8.50 -2.07
CA PHE A 32 9.30 8.22 -3.48
C PHE A 32 9.37 9.47 -4.35
N LEU A 33 8.64 10.55 -4.01
CA LEU A 33 8.69 11.80 -4.77
C LEU A 33 10.04 12.53 -4.62
N VAL A 34 10.69 12.44 -3.45
CA VAL A 34 12.01 13.04 -3.21
C VAL A 34 13.18 12.19 -3.73
N CYS A 35 12.93 10.94 -4.11
CA CYS A 35 13.90 10.11 -4.82
C CYS A 35 14.17 10.64 -6.23
N ASN A 36 15.15 10.04 -6.92
CA ASN A 36 15.57 10.38 -8.26
C ASN A 36 14.54 10.01 -9.36
N TYR A 37 13.29 10.43 -9.18
CA TYR A 37 12.21 10.32 -10.17
C TYR A 37 12.35 11.43 -11.23
N LEU A 38 12.72 11.07 -12.46
CA LEU A 38 12.77 11.98 -13.59
C LEU A 38 11.54 11.76 -14.50
N PRO A 39 10.44 12.53 -14.32
CA PRO A 39 9.36 12.52 -15.28
C PRO A 39 9.85 13.11 -16.61
N LYS A 40 9.72 12.34 -17.71
CA LYS A 40 10.09 12.82 -19.05
C LYS A 40 9.14 13.95 -19.45
N GLY A 41 9.66 15.15 -19.72
CA GLY A 41 8.89 16.29 -20.25
C GLY A 41 8.35 17.30 -19.24
N VAL A 42 8.71 17.22 -17.95
CA VAL A 42 8.27 18.17 -16.91
C VAL A 42 9.46 18.81 -16.20
N LYS A 43 9.44 20.14 -15.99
CA LYS A 43 10.43 20.84 -15.18
C LYS A 43 10.16 20.57 -13.70
N ARG A 44 11.06 19.81 -13.07
CA ARG A 44 10.99 19.43 -11.66
C ARG A 44 10.98 20.68 -10.75
N LYS A 45 10.00 20.78 -9.86
CA LYS A 45 9.85 21.80 -8.81
C LYS A 45 10.45 21.35 -7.47
N LEU A 46 10.50 20.04 -7.19
CA LEU A 46 11.00 19.49 -5.92
C LEU A 46 12.49 19.11 -5.98
N PRO A 47 13.31 19.40 -4.96
CA PRO A 47 14.72 18.96 -4.93
C PRO A 47 14.84 17.43 -4.85
N VAL A 48 15.89 16.85 -5.44
CA VAL A 48 16.26 15.43 -5.26
C VAL A 48 17.05 15.31 -3.96
N LEU A 49 16.48 14.67 -2.95
CA LEU A 49 17.18 14.44 -1.67
C LEU A 49 17.86 13.07 -1.62
N ILE A 50 17.27 12.08 -2.31
CA ILE A 50 17.79 10.71 -2.38
C ILE A 50 18.25 10.44 -3.81
N THR A 51 19.56 10.52 -4.02
CA THR A 51 20.23 10.22 -5.31
C THR A 51 20.66 8.75 -5.42
N ASN A 52 20.79 8.06 -4.29
CA ASN A 52 21.27 6.68 -4.24
C ASN A 52 20.18 5.69 -4.69
N GLU A 53 20.45 5.02 -5.80
CA GLU A 53 19.57 4.01 -6.42
C GLU A 53 19.28 2.81 -5.51
N TRP A 54 20.24 2.39 -4.69
CA TRP A 54 20.07 1.28 -3.75
C TRP A 54 19.05 1.61 -2.66
N LEU A 55 19.02 2.86 -2.21
CA LEU A 55 18.07 3.30 -1.21
C LEU A 55 16.64 3.27 -1.77
N TYR A 56 16.46 3.68 -3.03
CA TYR A 56 15.17 3.56 -3.73
C TYR A 56 14.70 2.10 -3.78
N TRP A 57 15.58 1.16 -4.15
CA TRP A 57 15.26 -0.26 -4.19
C TRP A 57 14.87 -0.83 -2.83
N ILE A 58 15.60 -0.49 -1.77
CA ILE A 58 15.29 -0.94 -0.41
C ILE A 58 13.90 -0.44 0.02
N ILE A 59 13.59 0.83 -0.22
CA ILE A 59 12.28 1.41 0.10
C ILE A 59 11.17 0.72 -0.71
N ALA A 60 11.39 0.46 -2.00
CA ALA A 60 10.45 -0.25 -2.86
C ALA A 60 10.16 -1.68 -2.38
N ILE A 61 11.19 -2.42 -1.96
CA ILE A 61 11.05 -3.78 -1.41
C ILE A 61 10.22 -3.74 -0.12
N ILE A 62 10.54 -2.84 0.82
CA ILE A 62 9.82 -2.70 2.08
C ILE A 62 8.35 -2.33 1.84
N MET A 63 8.10 -1.38 0.93
CA MET A 63 6.75 -0.94 0.59
C MET A 63 5.93 -2.06 -0.06
N SER A 64 6.52 -2.81 -1.00
CA SER A 64 5.87 -3.94 -1.69
C SER A 64 5.55 -5.07 -0.72
N TYR A 65 6.51 -5.44 0.13
CA TYR A 65 6.35 -6.49 1.13
C TYR A 65 5.26 -6.15 2.15
N SER A 66 5.31 -4.94 2.74
CA SER A 66 4.29 -4.48 3.67
C SER A 66 2.90 -4.35 3.02
N SER A 67 2.83 -3.99 1.73
CA SER A 67 1.56 -3.97 0.98
C SER A 67 0.91 -5.33 0.93
N GLY A 68 1.64 -6.34 0.47
CA GLY A 68 1.12 -7.68 0.30
C GLY A 68 0.70 -8.29 1.64
N TYR A 69 1.49 -8.06 2.68
CA TYR A 69 1.23 -8.58 4.01
C TYR A 69 -0.03 -7.96 4.66
N LEU A 70 -0.12 -6.63 4.71
CA LEU A 70 -1.24 -5.94 5.35
C LEU A 70 -2.55 -6.12 4.58
N GLN A 71 -2.51 -6.13 3.25
CA GLN A 71 -3.67 -6.38 2.40
C GLN A 71 -4.24 -7.79 2.65
N SER A 72 -3.38 -8.81 2.67
CA SER A 72 -3.81 -10.18 2.95
C SER A 72 -4.38 -10.34 4.36
N LEU A 73 -3.79 -9.68 5.37
CA LEU A 73 -4.37 -9.65 6.72
C LEU A 73 -5.74 -8.98 6.76
N GLY A 74 -5.92 -7.84 6.08
CA GLY A 74 -7.20 -7.14 5.99
C GLY A 74 -8.30 -8.02 5.40
N MET A 75 -8.00 -8.70 4.29
CA MET A 75 -8.92 -9.64 3.63
C MET A 75 -9.24 -10.86 4.50
N MET A 76 -8.31 -11.32 5.33
CA MET A 76 -8.55 -12.44 6.26
C MET A 76 -9.39 -12.01 7.47
N TYR A 77 -9.26 -10.76 7.92
CA TYR A 77 -9.96 -10.25 9.10
C TYR A 77 -11.38 -9.78 8.77
N ALA A 78 -11.62 -9.15 7.62
CA ALA A 78 -12.92 -8.61 7.26
C ALA A 78 -14.09 -9.60 7.41
N PRO A 79 -14.07 -10.82 6.82
CA PRO A 79 -15.18 -11.77 6.99
C PRO A 79 -15.30 -12.32 8.41
N LYS A 80 -14.23 -12.27 9.23
CA LYS A 80 -14.27 -12.75 10.63
C LYS A 80 -14.89 -11.76 11.61
N THR A 81 -15.18 -10.53 11.16
CA THR A 81 -15.82 -9.50 12.01
C THR A 81 -17.35 -9.63 12.08
N VAL A 82 -17.93 -10.50 11.25
CA VAL A 82 -19.39 -10.70 11.17
C VAL A 82 -19.77 -12.13 11.57
N SER A 83 -21.06 -12.31 11.88
CA SER A 83 -21.63 -13.63 12.15
C SER A 83 -21.40 -14.61 10.97
N PRO A 84 -21.22 -15.92 11.23
CA PRO A 84 -20.95 -16.95 10.21
C PRO A 84 -21.86 -16.88 8.98
N LYS A 85 -23.14 -16.53 9.17
CA LYS A 85 -24.13 -16.41 8.10
C LYS A 85 -23.77 -15.35 7.03
N TYR A 86 -23.04 -14.30 7.41
CA TYR A 86 -22.74 -13.15 6.54
C TYR A 86 -21.28 -13.08 6.09
N GLN A 87 -20.44 -14.06 6.44
CA GLN A 87 -19.01 -14.01 6.16
C GLN A 87 -18.70 -13.93 4.66
N THR A 88 -19.41 -14.70 3.84
CA THR A 88 -19.25 -14.67 2.38
C THR A 88 -19.55 -13.29 1.82
N THR A 89 -20.66 -12.68 2.26
CA THR A 89 -21.07 -11.34 1.83
C THR A 89 -20.06 -10.28 2.28
N ALA A 90 -19.58 -10.34 3.52
CA ALA A 90 -18.54 -9.44 4.01
C ALA A 90 -17.22 -9.58 3.23
N GLY A 91 -16.84 -10.81 2.84
CA GLY A 91 -15.69 -11.07 1.97
C GLY A 91 -15.83 -10.43 0.59
N MET A 92 -17.02 -10.49 -0.01
CA MET A 92 -17.32 -9.82 -1.29
C MET A 92 -17.21 -8.30 -1.18
N PHE A 93 -17.75 -7.70 -0.10
CA PHE A 93 -17.60 -6.25 0.14
C PHE A 93 -16.13 -5.85 0.34
N ALA A 94 -15.34 -6.65 1.07
CA ALA A 94 -13.92 -6.38 1.25
C ALA A 94 -13.16 -6.37 -0.10
N ALA A 95 -13.48 -7.32 -1.00
CA ALA A 95 -12.90 -7.37 -2.34
C ALA A 95 -13.32 -6.15 -3.19
N ALA A 96 -14.58 -5.75 -3.13
CA ALA A 96 -15.07 -4.56 -3.83
C ALA A 96 -14.38 -3.27 -3.35
N MET A 97 -14.21 -3.11 -2.03
CA MET A 97 -13.49 -1.97 -1.46
C MET A 97 -12.02 -1.95 -1.88
N LEU A 98 -11.36 -3.11 -1.91
CA LEU A 98 -10.00 -3.24 -2.41
C LEU A 98 -9.86 -2.74 -3.86
N LEU A 99 -10.74 -3.19 -4.76
CA LEU A 99 -10.73 -2.75 -6.16
C LEU A 99 -10.98 -1.24 -6.29
N SER A 100 -11.92 -0.70 -5.52
CA SER A 100 -12.18 0.74 -5.50
C SER A 100 -10.95 1.54 -5.06
N GLY A 101 -10.21 1.05 -4.06
CA GLY A 101 -8.97 1.67 -3.60
C GLY A 101 -7.86 1.65 -4.66
N ILE A 102 -7.73 0.55 -5.41
CA ILE A 102 -6.79 0.46 -6.54
C ILE A 102 -7.15 1.49 -7.61
N PHE A 103 -8.42 1.59 -7.96
CA PHE A 103 -8.90 2.55 -8.97
C PHE A 103 -8.61 3.99 -8.55
N ILE A 104 -8.96 4.38 -7.33
CA ILE A 104 -8.68 5.72 -6.79
C ILE A 104 -7.17 5.98 -6.74
N GLY A 105 -6.36 4.99 -6.36
CA GLY A 105 -4.90 5.11 -6.31
C GLY A 105 -4.26 5.34 -7.69
N ILE A 106 -4.78 4.69 -8.73
CA ILE A 106 -4.33 4.90 -10.12
C ILE A 106 -4.67 6.32 -10.56
N LEU A 107 -5.90 6.79 -10.31
CA LEU A 107 -6.30 8.17 -10.62
C LEU A 107 -5.41 9.20 -9.90
N PHE A 108 -5.13 8.98 -8.61
CA PHE A 108 -4.24 9.84 -7.84
C PHE A 108 -2.80 9.85 -8.37
N SER A 109 -2.32 8.73 -8.91
CA SER A 109 -0.96 8.64 -9.47
C SER A 109 -0.75 9.57 -10.66
N PHE A 110 -1.79 9.91 -11.42
CA PHE A 110 -1.71 10.91 -12.49
C PHE A 110 -1.52 12.34 -11.99
N LEU A 111 -1.87 12.64 -10.73
CA LEU A 111 -1.69 13.96 -10.14
C LEU A 111 -0.25 14.20 -9.69
N LEU A 112 0.45 13.15 -9.25
CA LEU A 112 1.79 13.25 -8.66
C LEU A 112 2.84 13.90 -9.59
N PRO A 113 2.91 13.60 -10.90
CA PRO A 113 3.84 14.26 -11.82
C PRO A 113 3.62 15.77 -11.97
N ASN A 114 2.41 16.28 -11.72
CA ASN A 114 2.14 17.72 -11.78
C ASN A 114 2.70 18.49 -10.56
N ILE A 115 2.97 17.76 -9.47
CA ILE A 115 3.49 18.31 -8.20
C ILE A 115 5.02 18.29 -8.19
N VAL A 116 5.64 17.33 -8.89
CA VAL A 116 7.09 17.07 -8.90
C VAL A 116 7.87 18.04 -9.78
#